data_AF-A0A844MIG8-F1
#
_entry.id   AF-A0A844MIG8-F1
#
_cell.length_a   1.000
_cell.length_b   1.000
_cell.length_c   1.000
_cell.angle_alpha   90.00
_cell.angle_beta   90.00
_cell.angle_gamma   90.00
#
_symmetry.space_group_name_H-M   'P 1'
#
loop_
_entity.id
_entity.type
_entity.pdbx_description
1 polymer ?
#
loop_
_entity_poly.entity_id
_entity_poly.type
_entity_poly.pdbx_seq_one_letter_code
_entity_poly.pdbx_strand_id
1 'polypeptide(L)' 'MEIEDLGVSVEEYLEGLEKGVDVLELKRLMRSGIPENLALEVMETVKRITNGTATPEEVVRGLMILTPSLRDKLES' A
#
# COMPACT_ATOMS: atom_id res chain seq x y z
N MET A 1 -7.87 -16.32 -13.97
CA MET A 1 -7.73 -15.01 -13.34
C MET A 1 -9.13 -14.57 -12.97
N GLU A 2 -9.46 -14.57 -11.69
CA GLU A 2 -10.73 -14.01 -11.23
C GLU A 2 -10.56 -12.51 -11.07
N ILE A 3 -11.55 -11.73 -11.52
CA ILE A 3 -11.58 -10.29 -11.28
C ILE A 3 -12.09 -10.11 -9.85
N GLU A 4 -11.24 -9.56 -8.98
CA GLU A 4 -11.63 -9.25 -7.61
C GLU A 4 -12.49 -7.98 -7.58
N ASP A 5 -13.70 -8.09 -7.02
CA ASP A 5 -14.54 -6.93 -6.73
C ASP A 5 -14.12 -6.30 -5.39
N LEU A 6 -13.53 -5.10 -5.49
CA LEU A 6 -13.06 -4.30 -4.35
C LEU A 6 -14.13 -3.32 -3.83
N GLY A 7 -15.32 -3.28 -4.44
CA GLY A 7 -16.39 -2.36 -4.07
C GLY A 7 -16.08 -0.89 -4.34
N VAL A 8 -15.16 -0.62 -5.27
CA VAL A 8 -14.70 0.74 -5.61
C VAL A 8 -15.54 1.26 -6.79
N SER A 9 -16.18 2.41 -6.60
CA SER A 9 -16.92 3.07 -7.69
C SER A 9 -15.96 3.74 -8.67
N VAL A 10 -16.44 4.07 -9.87
CA VAL A 10 -15.62 4.80 -10.86
C VAL A 10 -15.22 6.17 -10.32
N GLU A 11 -16.13 6.85 -9.62
CA GLU A 11 -15.88 8.16 -9.00
C GLU A 11 -14.79 8.06 -7.92
N GLU A 12 -14.86 7.07 -7.03
CA GLU A 12 -13.83 6.84 -6.00
C GLU A 12 -12.46 6.55 -6.64
N TYR A 13 -12.44 5.77 -7.73
CA TYR A 13 -11.22 5.51 -8.48
C TYR A 13 -10.63 6.78 -9.10
N LEU A 14 -11.45 7.62 -9.74
CA LEU A 14 -11.02 8.87 -10.37
C LEU A 14 -10.53 9.90 -9.34
N GLU A 15 -11.21 10.02 -8.20
CA GLU A 15 -10.76 10.88 -7.08
C GLU A 15 -9.41 10.41 -6.53
N GLY A 16 -9.19 9.10 -6.47
CA GLY A 16 -7.91 8.50 -6.11
C GLY A 16 -6.79 8.89 -7.08
N LEU A 17 -7.05 8.74 -8.38
CA LEU A 17 -6.11 9.11 -9.43
C LEU A 17 -5.74 10.60 -9.38
N GLU A 18 -6.70 11.49 -9.15
CA GLU A 18 -6.45 12.92 -8.99
C GLU A 18 -5.51 13.20 -7.81
N LYS A 19 -5.61 12.41 -6.74
CA LYS A 19 -4.74 12.47 -5.55
C LYS A 19 -3.42 11.69 -5.71
N GLY A 20 -3.18 11.05 -6.85
CA GLY A 20 -2.00 10.23 -7.10
C GLY A 20 -1.97 8.90 -6.32
N VAL A 21 -3.15 8.40 -5.92
CA VAL A 21 -3.35 7.17 -5.15
C VAL A 21 -4.04 6.12 -6.03
N ASP A 22 -3.42 4.95 -6.17
CA ASP A 22 -4.10 3.77 -6.71
C ASP A 22 -5.02 3.19 -5.63
N VAL A 23 -6.31 3.58 -5.69
CA VAL A 23 -7.30 3.16 -4.69
C VAL A 23 -7.56 1.65 -4.73
N LEU A 24 -7.44 1.01 -5.89
CA LEU A 24 -7.62 -0.44 -5.98
C LEU A 24 -6.52 -1.17 -5.22
N GLU A 25 -5.27 -0.72 -5.38
CA GLU A 25 -4.15 -1.27 -4.64
C GLU A 25 -4.26 -1.00 -3.13
N LEU A 26 -4.66 0.23 -2.75
CA LEU A 26 -4.90 0.57 -1.35
C LEU A 26 -5.92 -0.38 -0.70
N LYS A 27 -7.06 -0.63 -1.37
CA LYS A 27 -8.11 -1.54 -0.87
C LYS A 27 -7.62 -2.98 -0.78
N ARG A 28 -6.79 -3.44 -1.73
CA ARG A 28 -6.18 -4.77 -1.68
C ARG A 28 -5.26 -4.94 -0.47
N LEU A 29 -4.39 -3.95 -0.23
CA LEU A 29 -3.50 -3.95 0.93
C LEU A 29 -4.30 -3.95 2.24
N MET A 30 -5.36 -3.13 2.33
CA MET A 30 -6.25 -3.12 3.48
C MET A 30 -6.98 -4.45 3.70
N ARG A 31 -7.47 -5.08 2.63
CA ARG A 31 -8.07 -6.43 2.69
C ARG A 31 -7.08 -7.50 3.15
N SER A 32 -5.79 -7.33 2.87
CA SER A 32 -4.72 -8.21 3.39
C SER A 32 -4.37 -7.95 4.87
N GLY A 33 -5.14 -7.08 5.54
CA GLY A 33 -4.98 -6.74 6.95
C GLY A 33 -3.93 -5.65 7.22
N ILE A 34 -3.50 -4.89 6.19
CA ILE A 34 -2.57 -3.77 6.39
C ILE A 34 -3.39 -2.52 6.77
N PRO A 35 -3.11 -1.86 7.90
CA PRO A 35 -3.72 -0.58 8.24
C PRO A 35 -3.51 0.46 7.13
N GLU A 36 -4.49 1.31 6.88
CA GLU A 36 -4.48 2.28 5.76
C GLU A 36 -3.21 3.14 5.73
N ASN A 37 -2.76 3.65 6.88
CA ASN A 37 -1.55 4.46 6.98
C ASN A 37 -0.29 3.68 6.54
N LEU A 38 -0.18 2.41 6.91
CA LEU A 38 0.94 1.55 6.52
C LEU A 38 0.85 1.11 5.05
N ALA A 39 -0.37 0.93 4.54
CA ALA A 39 -0.60 0.63 3.13
C ALA A 39 -0.14 1.79 2.23
N LEU A 40 -0.56 3.02 2.58
CA LEU A 40 -0.11 4.24 1.89
C LEU A 40 1.41 4.40 1.97
N GLU A 41 2.01 4.06 3.12
CA GLU A 41 3.45 4.11 3.30
C GLU A 41 4.18 3.14 2.35
N VAL A 42 3.74 1.88 2.29
CA VAL A 42 4.33 0.89 1.37
C VAL A 42 4.16 1.31 -0.09
N MET A 43 3.00 1.86 -0.46
CA MET A 43 2.78 2.34 -1.83
C MET A 43 3.79 3.44 -2.19
N GLU A 44 4.08 4.37 -1.27
CA GLU A 44 5.11 5.38 -1.46
C GLU A 44 6.52 4.77 -1.51
N THR A 45 6.83 3.79 -0.64
CA THR A 45 8.09 3.05 -0.70
C THR A 45 8.27 2.34 -2.04
N VAL A 46 7.23 1.70 -2.59
CA VAL A 46 7.27 1.03 -3.90
C VAL A 46 7.56 2.03 -5.02
N LYS A 47 6.97 3.23 -4.98
CA LYS A 47 7.30 4.31 -5.93
C LYS A 47 8.79 4.66 -5.86
N ARG A 48 9.35 4.82 -4.64
CA ARG A 48 10.78 5.12 -4.44
C ARG A 48 11.70 3.99 -4.88
N ILE A 49 11.33 2.74 -4.61
CA ILE A 49 12.07 1.55 -5.07
C ILE A 49 12.13 1.53 -6.59
N THR A 50 10.98 1.73 -7.24
CA THR A 50 10.87 1.76 -8.71
C THR A 50 11.71 2.88 -9.32
N ASN A 51 11.78 4.03 -8.64
CA ASN A 51 12.59 5.18 -9.06
C ASN A 51 14.07 5.05 -8.67
N GLY A 52 14.48 4.00 -7.97
CA GLY A 52 15.86 3.82 -7.48
C GLY A 52 16.28 4.83 -6.41
N THR A 53 15.32 5.46 -5.72
CA THR A 53 15.56 6.49 -4.70
C THR A 53 15.32 6.02 -3.27
N ALA A 54 14.85 4.78 -3.08
CA ALA A 54 14.62 4.23 -1.75
C ALA A 54 15.92 3.94 -1.00
N THR A 55 15.98 4.26 0.29
CA THR A 55 17.09 3.84 1.16
C THR A 55 16.93 2.37 1.59
N PRO A 56 18.00 1.68 2.00
CA PRO A 56 17.91 0.34 2.57
C PRO A 56 16.93 0.24 3.76
N GLU A 57 16.88 1.27 4.60
CA GLU A 57 15.98 1.35 5.76
C GLU A 57 14.51 1.46 5.32
N GLU A 58 14.21 2.26 4.29
CA GLU A 58 12.86 2.35 3.71
C GLU A 58 12.44 0.99 3.12
N VAL A 59 13.34 0.29 2.44
CA VAL A 59 13.07 -1.06 1.91
C VAL A 59 12.78 -2.05 3.04
N VAL A 60 13.62 -2.08 4.08
CA VAL A 60 13.40 -2.96 5.25
C VAL A 60 12.06 -2.64 5.92
N ARG A 61 11.73 -1.36 6.10
CA ARG A 61 10.46 -0.93 6.68
C ARG A 61 9.27 -1.39 5.82
N GLY A 62 9.34 -1.24 4.50
CA GLY A 62 8.32 -1.76 3.58
C GLY A 62 8.13 -3.27 3.73
N LEU A 63 9.22 -4.03 3.84
CA LEU A 63 9.16 -5.49 4.09
C LEU A 63 8.55 -5.84 5.45
N MET A 64 8.84 -5.05 6.49
CA MET A 64 8.22 -5.23 7.81
C MET A 64 6.71 -4.99 7.76
N ILE A 65 6.25 -3.95 7.04
CA ILE A 65 4.82 -3.69 6.85
C ILE A 65 4.17 -4.87 6.11
N LEU A 66 4.78 -5.36 5.03
CA LEU A 66 4.22 -6.46 4.24
C LEU A 66 4.21 -7.81 4.97
N THR A 67 4.99 -7.96 6.05
CA THR A 67 5.11 -9.21 6.83
C THR A 67 4.26 -9.13 8.10
N PRO A 68 3.13 -9.88 8.23
CA PRO A 68 2.21 -9.73 9.37
C PRO A 68 2.89 -9.80 10.75
N SER A 69 3.76 -10.80 10.98
CA SER A 69 4.47 -10.98 12.26
C SER A 69 5.49 -9.88 12.60
N LEU A 70 5.89 -9.08 11.62
CA LEU A 70 6.76 -7.92 11.82
C LEU A 70 5.95 -6.62 11.90
N ARG A 71 4.82 -6.54 11.21
CA ARG A 71 3.87 -5.42 11.27
C ARG A 71 3.37 -5.17 12.68
N ASP A 72 3.08 -6.23 13.43
CA ASP A 72 2.63 -6.13 14.84
C ASP A 72 3.64 -5.39 15.73
N LYS A 73 4.92 -5.31 15.32
CA LYS A 73 5.98 -4.59 16.03
C LYS A 73 6.08 -3.11 15.66
N LEU A 74 5.31 -2.66 14.66
CA LEU A 74 5.24 -1.27 14.21
C LEU A 74 4.09 -0.50 14.89
N GLU A 75 3.11 -1.22 15.45
CA GLU A 75 1.93 -0.68 16.14
C GLU A 75 2.13 -0.50 17.66
N SER A 76 3.36 -0.73 18.17
CA SER A 76 3.73 -0.60 19.59
C SER A 76 4.08 0.82 20.01
#